data_AF-A0AAX3S528-F1
#
_entry.id   AF-A0AAX3S528-F1
#
_cell.length_a   1.000
_cell.length_b   1.000
_cell.length_c   1.000
_cell.angle_alpha   90.00
_cell.angle_beta   90.00
_cell.angle_gamma   90.00
#
_symmetry.space_group_name_H-M   'P 1'
#
loop_
_entity.id
_entity.type
_entity.pdbx_description
1 polymer ?
#
loop_
_entity_poly.entity_id
_entity_poly.type
_entity_poly.pdbx_seq_one_letter_code
_entity_poly.pdbx_strand_id
1 'polypeptide(L)' 'MKKYQEKLLRKAKKINFGFLLLGVLSIAAGINVFFTGEIGRGGVLNDENLRKIYSILLVALGIATLTFLTKKKDQ' A
#
# COMPACT_ATOMS: atom_id res chain seq x y z
N MET A 1 22.92 -12.12 22.30
CA MET A 1 21.61 -11.58 21.84
C MET A 1 21.66 -10.14 21.31
N LYS A 2 22.38 -9.20 21.95
CA LYS A 2 22.44 -7.77 21.52
C LYS A 2 22.81 -7.56 20.03
N LYS A 3 23.81 -8.27 19.52
CA LYS A 3 24.23 -8.18 18.09
C LYS A 3 23.16 -8.61 17.08
N TYR A 4 22.26 -9.53 17.43
CA TYR A 4 21.21 -10.01 16.53
C TYR A 4 20.06 -9.01 16.45
N GLN A 5 19.69 -8.43 17.59
CA GLN A 5 18.72 -7.35 17.66
C GLN A 5 19.22 -6.09 16.93
N GLU A 6 20.50 -5.73 17.05
CA GLU A 6 21.08 -4.62 16.28
C GLU A 6 21.03 -4.84 14.77
N LYS A 7 21.22 -6.08 14.29
CA LYS A 7 21.08 -6.42 12.87
C LYS A 7 19.64 -6.27 12.37
N LEU A 8 18.66 -6.70 13.17
CA LEU A 8 17.24 -6.51 12.86
C LEU A 8 16.84 -5.02 12.90
N LEU A 9 17.33 -4.27 13.88
CA LEU A 9 17.09 -2.84 14.00
C LEU A 9 17.65 -2.07 12.78
N ARG A 10 18.87 -2.40 12.34
CA ARG A 10 19.46 -1.83 11.11
C ARG A 10 18.70 -2.24 9.85
N LYS A 11 18.08 -3.43 9.82
CA LYS A 11 17.22 -3.85 8.72
C LYS A 11 15.91 -3.05 8.70
N ALA A 12 15.26 -2.90 9.85
CA ALA A 12 14.03 -2.13 10.02
C ALA A 12 14.23 -0.63 9.75
N LYS A 13 15.38 -0.05 10.14
CA LYS A 13 15.71 1.37 9.91
C LYS A 13 15.86 1.74 8.42
N LYS A 14 16.00 0.76 7.52
CA LYS A 14 16.04 1.00 6.07
C LYS A 14 14.69 0.71 5.39
N ILE A 15 13.66 0.33 6.15
CA ILE A 15 12.28 0.27 5.66
C ILE A 15 11.72 1.68 5.78
N ASN A 16 11.39 2.29 4.64
CA ASN A 16 10.68 3.57 4.64
C ASN A 16 9.24 3.34 5.10
N PHE A 17 8.99 3.49 6.40
CA PHE A 17 7.68 3.29 7.01
C PHE A 17 6.55 4.05 6.29
N GLY A 18 6.84 5.23 5.73
CA GLY A 18 5.89 5.99 4.91
C GLY A 18 5.41 5.26 3.65
N PHE A 19 6.31 4.59 2.91
CA PHE A 19 5.92 3.81 1.73
C PHE A 19 5.20 2.51 2.12
N LEU A 20 5.57 1.91 3.26
CA LEU A 20 4.85 0.76 3.80
C LEU A 20 3.41 1.14 4.14
N LEU A 21 3.23 2.23 4.90
CA LEU A 21 1.93 2.74 5.29
C LEU A 21 1.09 3.14 4.07
N LEU A 22 1.67 3.88 3.13
CA LEU A 22 1.01 4.29 1.89
C LEU A 22 0.54 3.07 1.08
N GLY A 23 1.38 2.04 0.94
CA GLY A 23 1.04 0.83 0.22
C GLY A 23 -0.15 0.08 0.85
N VAL A 24 -0.13 -0.09 2.18
CA VAL A 24 -1.22 -0.74 2.91
C VAL A 24 -2.52 0.07 2.82
N LEU A 25 -2.44 1.39 2.99
CA LEU A 25 -3.61 2.28 2.90
C LEU A 25 -4.20 2.29 1.48
N SER A 26 -3.36 2.27 0.44
CA SER A 26 -3.84 2.20 -0.95
C SER A 26 -4.58 0.89 -1.25
N ILE A 27 -4.08 -0.24 -0.75
CA ILE A 27 -4.77 -1.54 -0.88
C ILE A 27 -6.10 -1.51 -0.12
N ALA A 28 -6.09 -1.04 1.12
CA ALA A 28 -7.31 -0.93 1.93
C ALA A 28 -8.36 -0.02 1.27
N ALA A 29 -7.93 1.10 0.68
CA ALA A 29 -8.80 1.99 -0.08
C ALA A 29 -9.38 1.30 -1.32
N GLY A 30 -8.56 0.55 -2.08
CA GLY A 30 -9.05 -0.20 -3.24
C GLY A 30 -10.10 -1.23 -2.86
N ILE A 31 -9.87 -2.00 -1.79
CA ILE A 31 -10.83 -2.95 -1.24
C ILE A 31 -12.11 -2.23 -0.79
N ASN A 32 -12.00 -1.10 -0.10
CA ASN A 32 -13.16 -0.32 0.32
C ASN A 32 -13.99 0.11 -0.91
N VAL A 33 -13.36 0.72 -1.91
CA VAL A 33 -14.04 1.15 -3.14
C VAL A 33 -14.74 -0.03 -3.82
N PHE A 34 -14.15 -1.22 -3.84
CA PHE A 34 -14.79 -2.41 -4.42
C PHE A 34 -16.13 -2.74 -3.77
N PHE A 35 -16.22 -2.66 -2.44
CA PHE A 35 -17.43 -2.99 -1.69
C PHE A 35 -18.44 -1.86 -1.63
N THR A 36 -17.98 -0.63 -1.33
CA THR A 36 -18.86 0.51 -1.04
C THR A 36 -19.07 1.43 -2.24
N GLY A 37 -18.15 1.42 -3.20
CA GLY A 37 -18.08 2.43 -4.26
C GLY A 37 -17.59 3.79 -3.78
N GLU A 38 -17.27 3.96 -2.49
CA GLU A 38 -16.88 5.25 -1.94
C GLU A 38 -15.39 5.53 -2.19
N ILE A 39 -15.10 6.61 -2.92
CA ILE A 39 -13.73 7.06 -3.24
C ILE A 39 -13.25 8.20 -2.31
N GLY A 40 -14.04 8.50 -1.28
CA GLY A 40 -13.77 9.55 -0.28
C GLY A 40 -14.26 10.94 -0.69
N ARG A 41 -14.27 11.87 0.27
CA ARG A 41 -14.78 13.26 0.11
C ARG A 41 -16.21 13.33 -0.45
N GLY A 42 -17.04 12.33 -0.15
CA GLY A 42 -18.42 12.24 -0.66
C GLY A 42 -18.53 11.76 -2.12
N GLY A 43 -17.42 11.37 -2.75
CA GLY A 43 -17.46 10.75 -4.08
C GLY A 43 -17.88 9.29 -4.01
N VAL A 44 -18.89 8.91 -4.80
CA VAL A 44 -19.38 7.53 -4.92
C VAL A 44 -19.42 7.11 -6.39
N LEU A 45 -18.82 5.97 -6.69
CA LEU A 45 -18.87 5.33 -8.00
C LEU A 45 -20.08 4.37 -8.04
N ASN A 46 -21.14 4.82 -8.72
CA ASN A 46 -22.35 4.01 -8.93
C ASN A 46 -22.19 2.99 -10.07
N ASP A 47 -21.29 3.26 -11.02
CA ASP A 47 -20.99 2.34 -12.11
C ASP A 47 -20.11 1.18 -11.62
N GLU A 48 -20.58 -0.05 -11.82
CA GLU A 48 -19.90 -1.26 -11.34
C GLU A 48 -18.56 -1.50 -12.04
N ASN A 49 -18.48 -1.26 -13.35
CA ASN A 49 -17.24 -1.42 -14.11
C ASN A 49 -16.21 -0.39 -13.69
N LEU A 50 -16.63 0.86 -13.53
CA LEU A 50 -15.76 1.95 -13.09
C LEU A 50 -15.25 1.71 -11.66
N ARG A 51 -16.12 1.22 -10.76
CA ARG A 51 -15.75 0.82 -9.39
C ARG A 51 -14.71 -0.29 -9.37
N LYS A 52 -14.89 -1.34 -10.19
CA LYS A 52 -13.93 -2.44 -10.33
C LYS A 52 -12.58 -1.95 -10.84
N ILE A 53 -12.57 -1.17 -11.90
CA ILE A 53 -11.34 -0.60 -12.48
C ILE A 53 -10.61 0.25 -11.44
N TYR A 54 -11.32 1.15 -10.77
CA TYR A 54 -10.73 2.03 -9.75
C TYR A 54 -10.13 1.25 -8.58
N SER A 55 -10.86 0.24 -8.08
CA SER A 55 -10.36 -0.68 -7.05
C SER A 55 -9.07 -1.38 -7.49
N ILE A 56 -9.04 -1.94 -8.70
CA ILE A 56 -7.87 -2.65 -9.24
C ILE A 56 -6.67 -1.70 -9.32
N LEU A 57 -6.88 -0.47 -9.79
CA LEU A 57 -5.83 0.54 -9.88
C LEU A 57 -5.25 0.88 -8.50
N LEU A 58 -6.08 1.06 -7.48
CA LEU A 58 -5.62 1.36 -6.12
C LEU A 58 -4.86 0.20 -5.48
N VAL A 59 -5.32 -1.03 -5.68
CA VAL A 59 -4.61 -2.23 -5.20
C VAL A 59 -3.28 -2.38 -5.93
N ALA A 60 -3.26 -2.23 -7.25
CA ALA A 60 -2.03 -2.31 -8.05
C ALA A 60 -1.01 -1.24 -7.63
N LEU A 61 -1.46 0.00 -7.39
CA LEU A 61 -0.62 1.09 -6.87
C LEU A 61 -0.03 0.74 -5.49
N GLY A 62 -0.84 0.18 -4.60
CA GLY A 62 -0.38 -0.24 -3.28
C GLY A 62 0.66 -1.35 -3.35
N ILE A 63 0.44 -2.37 -4.18
CA ILE A 63 1.40 -3.45 -4.42
C ILE A 63 2.70 -2.91 -5.03
N ALA A 64 2.61 -2.02 -6.03
CA ALA A 64 3.78 -1.40 -6.64
C ALA A 64 4.60 -0.60 -5.61
N THR A 65 3.93 0.15 -4.74
CA THR A 65 4.55 0.93 -3.66
C THR A 65 5.28 0.03 -2.67
N LEU A 66 4.66 -1.09 -2.27
CA LEU A 66 5.28 -2.10 -1.40
C LEU A 66 6.45 -2.82 -2.09
N THR A 67 6.36 -3.07 -3.39
CA THR A 67 7.44 -3.69 -4.17
C THR A 67 8.64 -2.74 -4.34
N PHE A 68 8.39 -1.44 -4.47
CA PHE A 68 9.45 -0.44 -4.51
C PHE A 68 10.17 -0.32 -3.15
N LEU A 69 9.43 -0.44 -2.05
CA LEU A 69 9.97 -0.52 -0.69
C LEU A 69 10.94 -1.71 -0.53
N THR A 70 10.61 -2.88 -1.11
CA THR A 70 11.44 -4.08 -1.01
C THR A 70 12.65 -4.06 -1.95
N LYS A 71 12.58 -3.36 -3.09
CA LYS A 71 13.70 -3.24 -4.05
C LYS A 71 14.83 -2.31 -3.59
N LYS A 72 14.57 -1.33 -2.71
CA LYS A 72 15.59 -0.33 -2.36
C LYS A 72 16.53 -0.82 -1.25
N LYS A 73 17.40 -1.81 -1.55
CA LYS A 73 18.48 -2.16 -0.59
C LYS A 73 19.66 -3.04 -1.04
N ASP A 74 20.10 -3.02 -2.29
CA ASP A 74 21.40 -3.61 -2.67
C ASP A 74 22.30 -2.64 -3.47
N GLN A 75 22.38 -1.39 -3.01
CA GLN A 75 23.46 -0.46 -3.36
C GLN A 75 24.03 0.16 -2.08
#